data_AF-A0A293LJQ9-F1
#
_entry.id   AF-A0A293LJQ9-F1
#
_cell.length_a   1.000
_cell.length_b   1.000
_cell.length_c   1.000
_cell.angle_alpha   90.00
_cell.angle_beta   90.00
_cell.angle_gamma   90.00
#
_symmetry.space_group_name_H-M   'P 1'
#
loop_
_entity.id
_entity.type
_entity.pdbx_description
1 polymer ?
#
loop_
_entity_poly.entity_id
_entity_poly.type
_entity_poly.pdbx_seq_one_letter_code
_entity_poly.pdbx_strand_id
1 'polypeptide(L)'
;MLQLTAVWFLNEWMKAGKPKPLYIVELGPGRGTLSDDMLRVFSKYSDAMEVVSLHLVEISPHLSQIQELKLCGTVSVVKDVLDERPVHLRLPVKSESEAVTYKQSITKHGVPVAWYRHLHDVPRGFSCFIAHEFLDALPVHKFQRTKEGWRELFIDLDDGPGPHHLRYVLSRGPTPASFFTDLVGTETHFI
;
A
#
# COMPACT_ATOMS: atom_id res chain seq x y z
N MET A 1 13.70 10.72 8.96
CA MET A 1 13.14 9.37 9.20
C MET A 1 13.08 8.57 7.90
N LEU A 2 12.40 9.05 6.85
CA LEU A 2 12.15 8.32 5.59
C LEU A 2 13.41 7.82 4.85
N GLN A 3 14.50 8.59 4.86
CA GLN A 3 15.76 8.20 4.19
C GLN A 3 16.45 7.00 4.85
N LEU A 4 16.27 6.78 6.16
CA LEU A 4 16.90 5.66 6.86
C LEU A 4 16.26 4.33 6.45
N THR A 5 14.96 4.32 6.21
CA THR A 5 14.24 3.15 5.69
C THR A 5 14.77 2.74 4.31
N ALA A 6 15.02 3.71 3.42
CA ALA A 6 15.59 3.45 2.10
C ALA A 6 17.00 2.83 2.18
N VAL A 7 17.87 3.37 3.04
CA VAL A 7 19.22 2.86 3.25
C VAL A 7 19.19 1.45 3.84
N TRP A 8 18.29 1.20 4.79
CA TRP A 8 18.09 -0.13 5.36
C TRP A 8 17.69 -1.15 4.29
N PHE A 9 16.72 -0.83 3.43
CA PHE A 9 16.33 -1.73 2.35
C PHE A 9 17.46 -2.07 1.40
N LEU A 10 18.23 -1.05 1.00
CA LEU A 10 19.38 -1.26 0.12
C LEU A 10 20.42 -2.17 0.79
N ASN A 11 20.69 -1.96 2.07
CA ASN A 11 21.59 -2.79 2.85
C ASN A 11 21.13 -4.25 2.93
N GLU A 12 19.83 -4.49 3.18
CA GLU A 12 19.29 -5.84 3.22
C GLU A 12 19.31 -6.52 1.84
N TRP A 13 19.01 -5.79 0.77
CA TRP A 13 19.15 -6.30 -0.60
C TRP A 13 20.59 -6.69 -0.93
N MET A 14 21.58 -5.87 -0.53
CA MET A 14 23.00 -6.18 -0.72
C MET A 14 23.42 -7.44 0.06
N LYS A 15 23.00 -7.56 1.33
CA LYS A 15 23.27 -8.75 2.16
C LYS A 15 22.62 -10.02 1.59
N ALA A 16 21.46 -9.89 0.96
CA ALA A 16 20.79 -11.00 0.28
C ALA A 16 21.46 -11.42 -1.04
N GLY A 17 22.60 -10.83 -1.41
CA GLY A 17 23.34 -11.16 -2.63
C GLY A 17 22.84 -10.46 -3.88
N LYS A 18 22.18 -9.30 -3.73
CA LYS A 18 21.63 -8.49 -4.83
C LYS A 18 20.69 -9.27 -5.76
N PRO A 19 19.65 -9.95 -5.21
CA PRO A 19 18.69 -10.70 -6.00
C PRO A 19 18.00 -9.81 -7.05
N LYS A 20 17.66 -10.42 -8.19
CA LYS A 20 16.99 -9.77 -9.31
C LYS A 20 15.73 -10.56 -9.69
N PRO A 21 14.58 -9.93 -9.94
CA PRO A 21 14.32 -8.48 -9.83
C PRO A 21 14.18 -8.01 -8.37
N LEU A 22 14.24 -6.69 -8.15
CA LEU A 22 14.02 -6.04 -6.85
C LEU A 22 12.72 -5.24 -6.88
N TYR A 23 11.74 -5.63 -6.08
CA TYR A 23 10.45 -4.93 -5.99
C TYR A 23 10.38 -4.06 -4.73
N ILE A 24 10.05 -2.78 -4.89
CA ILE A 24 9.61 -1.93 -3.78
C ILE A 24 8.10 -1.92 -3.81
N VAL A 25 7.45 -2.40 -2.75
CA VAL A 25 5.99 -2.47 -2.65
C VAL A 25 5.51 -1.56 -1.52
N GLU A 26 4.73 -0.53 -1.84
CA GLU A 26 4.16 0.38 -0.83
C GLU A 26 2.64 0.21 -0.75
N LEU A 27 2.14 -0.10 0.45
CA LEU A 27 0.72 -0.22 0.78
C LEU A 27 0.20 1.13 1.25
N GLY A 28 -0.81 1.66 0.57
CA GLY A 28 -1.38 2.97 0.90
C GLY A 28 -0.34 4.10 0.85
N PRO A 29 0.29 4.37 -0.31
CA PRO A 29 1.39 5.33 -0.40
C PRO A 29 1.01 6.80 -0.15
N GLY A 30 -0.26 7.09 0.12
CA GLY A 30 -0.77 8.43 0.40
C GLY A 30 -0.47 9.38 -0.77
N ARG A 31 0.42 10.35 -0.54
CA ARG A 31 0.84 11.33 -1.57
C ARG A 31 2.11 10.92 -2.32
N GLY A 32 2.61 9.70 -2.14
CA GLY A 32 3.83 9.18 -2.78
C GLY A 32 5.13 9.82 -2.26
N THR A 33 5.12 10.48 -1.11
CA THR A 33 6.32 11.17 -0.57
C THR A 33 7.41 10.19 -0.17
N LEU A 34 7.04 9.07 0.47
CA LEU A 34 8.00 8.05 0.91
C LEU A 34 8.64 7.36 -0.29
N SER A 35 7.84 6.87 -1.23
CA SER A 35 8.31 6.37 -2.53
C SER A 35 9.29 7.32 -3.23
N ASP A 36 8.96 8.62 -3.34
CA ASP A 36 9.82 9.61 -4.00
C ASP A 36 11.17 9.74 -3.29
N ASP A 37 11.16 9.82 -1.95
CA ASP A 37 12.37 9.90 -1.15
C ASP A 37 13.22 8.63 -1.23
N MET A 38 12.58 7.46 -1.31
CA MET A 38 13.28 6.19 -1.49
C MET A 38 13.97 6.13 -2.85
N LEU A 39 13.26 6.43 -3.93
CA LEU A 39 13.83 6.42 -5.28
C LEU A 39 14.98 7.41 -5.42
N ARG A 40 14.92 8.56 -4.73
CA ARG A 40 16.03 9.52 -4.64
C ARG A 40 17.27 8.97 -3.92
N VAL A 41 17.11 8.05 -2.97
CA VAL A 41 18.25 7.37 -2.33
C VAL A 41 18.78 6.26 -3.24
N PHE A 42 17.89 5.47 -3.84
CA PHE A 42 18.23 4.38 -4.76
C PHE A 42 18.95 4.90 -6.01
N SER A 43 18.62 6.09 -6.50
CA SER A 43 19.27 6.70 -7.67
C SER A 43 20.78 6.95 -7.49
N LYS A 44 21.30 6.83 -6.26
CA LYS A 44 22.74 6.90 -5.99
C LYS A 44 23.48 5.57 -6.20
N TYR A 45 22.76 4.48 -6.47
CA TYR A 45 23.29 3.12 -6.57
C TYR A 45 22.84 2.49 -7.90
N SER A 46 23.75 2.50 -8.89
CA SER A 46 23.44 2.10 -10.26
C SER A 46 22.98 0.64 -10.38
N ASP A 47 23.56 -0.25 -9.58
CA ASP A 47 23.24 -1.68 -9.54
C ASP A 47 21.81 -1.95 -9.06
N ALA A 48 21.31 -1.17 -8.10
CA ALA A 48 19.93 -1.23 -7.65
C ALA A 48 18.98 -0.64 -8.71
N MET A 49 19.37 0.48 -9.33
CA MET A 49 18.55 1.16 -10.33
C MET A 49 18.28 0.32 -11.58
N GLU A 50 19.19 -0.58 -11.96
CA GLU A 50 19.00 -1.49 -13.08
C GLU A 50 17.91 -2.56 -12.86
N VAL A 51 17.58 -2.85 -11.59
CA VAL A 51 16.77 -4.02 -11.23
C VAL A 51 15.53 -3.68 -10.43
N VAL A 52 15.39 -2.42 -10.01
CA VAL A 52 14.30 -1.96 -9.16
C VAL A 52 13.05 -1.62 -9.97
N SER A 53 11.89 -2.03 -9.47
CA SER A 53 10.58 -1.51 -9.88
C SER A 53 9.72 -1.16 -8.67
N LEU A 54 8.90 -0.13 -8.82
CA LEU A 54 8.00 0.37 -7.78
C LEU A 54 6.57 -0.15 -8.01
N HIS A 55 5.97 -0.70 -6.97
CA HIS A 55 4.63 -1.28 -7.00
C HIS A 55 3.79 -0.64 -5.89
N LEU A 56 2.74 0.08 -6.27
CA LEU A 56 1.91 0.86 -5.37
C LEU A 56 0.53 0.22 -5.22
N VAL A 57 0.15 -0.17 -4.00
CA VAL A 57 -1.19 -0.69 -3.72
C VAL A 57 -2.05 0.47 -3.25
N GLU A 58 -2.89 0.97 -4.15
CA GLU A 58 -3.72 2.16 -3.97
C GLU A 58 -5.09 1.94 -4.61
N ILE A 59 -6.14 2.24 -3.85
CA ILE A 59 -7.53 2.06 -4.32
C ILE A 59 -8.08 3.39 -4.85
N SER A 60 -7.66 4.51 -4.27
CA SER A 60 -8.16 5.84 -4.59
C SER A 60 -7.64 6.35 -5.94
N PRO A 61 -8.52 6.57 -6.93
CA PRO A 61 -8.12 7.14 -8.22
C PRO A 61 -7.47 8.52 -8.05
N HIS A 62 -7.99 9.34 -7.13
CA HIS A 62 -7.49 10.68 -6.86
C HIS A 62 -6.04 10.66 -6.32
N LEU A 63 -5.76 9.81 -5.33
CA LEU A 63 -4.41 9.70 -4.78
C LEU A 63 -3.42 9.16 -5.83
N SER A 64 -3.84 8.19 -6.65
CA SER A 64 -3.00 7.66 -7.74
C SER A 64 -2.59 8.71 -8.78
N GLN A 65 -3.41 9.74 -9.01
CA GLN A 65 -3.07 10.87 -9.88
C GLN A 65 -2.03 11.78 -9.21
N ILE A 66 -2.21 12.10 -7.92
CA ILE A 66 -1.25 12.89 -7.14
C ILE A 66 0.11 12.20 -7.08
N GLN A 67 0.12 10.89 -6.84
CA GLN A 67 1.32 10.06 -6.80
C GLN A 67 2.05 10.07 -8.14
N GLU A 68 1.34 9.87 -9.25
CA GLU A 68 1.93 9.93 -10.59
C GLU A 68 2.57 11.29 -10.87
N LEU A 69 1.86 12.40 -10.59
CA LEU A 69 2.40 13.74 -10.79
C LEU A 69 3.69 13.97 -9.98
N LYS A 70 3.75 13.48 -8.74
CA LYS A 70 4.95 13.60 -7.90
C LYS A 70 6.11 12.73 -8.42
N LEU A 71 5.81 11.47 -8.73
CA LEU A 71 6.82 10.45 -9.03
C LEU A 71 7.32 10.54 -10.47
N CYS A 72 6.47 10.88 -11.42
CA CYS A 72 6.78 10.91 -12.85
C CYS A 72 7.09 12.34 -13.34
N GLY A 73 6.70 13.35 -12.58
CA GLY A 73 6.84 14.76 -12.95
C GLY A 73 5.86 15.20 -14.04
N THR A 74 5.90 16.48 -14.41
CA THR A 74 4.97 17.10 -15.38
C THR A 74 5.15 16.60 -16.83
N VAL A 75 6.21 15.84 -17.11
CA VAL A 75 6.55 15.38 -18.46
C VAL A 75 5.52 14.38 -19.02
N SER A 76 4.72 13.74 -18.15
CA SER A 76 3.62 12.86 -18.60
C SER A 76 2.51 13.62 -19.34
N VAL A 77 2.38 14.94 -19.17
CA VAL A 77 1.35 15.73 -19.88
C VAL A 77 1.85 16.24 -21.24
N VAL A 78 3.16 16.44 -21.41
CA VAL A 78 3.70 17.07 -22.62
C VAL A 78 3.76 16.10 -23.82
N LYS A 79 3.73 14.79 -23.57
CA LYS A 79 3.64 13.80 -24.65
C LYS A 79 2.26 13.77 -25.33
N ASP A 80 1.21 14.18 -24.64
CA ASP A 80 -0.17 14.14 -25.16
C ASP A 80 -0.57 15.42 -25.91
N VAL A 81 0.17 16.53 -25.74
CA VAL A 81 -0.21 17.85 -26.28
C VAL A 81 0.56 18.22 -27.57
N LEU A 82 1.69 17.56 -27.87
CA LEU A 82 2.55 17.95 -29.00
C LEU A 82 2.45 17.05 -30.25
N ASP A 83 1.69 15.95 -30.23
CA ASP A 83 1.46 15.12 -31.41
C ASP A 83 -0.01 15.23 -31.86
N GLU A 84 -0.33 16.21 -32.70
CA GLU A 84 -1.58 16.26 -33.48
C GLU A 84 -1.59 15.23 -34.61
N ARG A 85 -1.44 13.97 -34.23
CA ARG A 85 -1.88 12.82 -35.03
C ARG A 85 -2.72 11.98 -34.09
N PRO A 86 -3.89 11.46 -34.50
CA PRO A 86 -4.63 10.51 -33.69
C PRO A 86 -3.75 9.27 -33.53
N VAL A 87 -2.96 9.24 -32.45
CA VAL A 87 -2.23 8.07 -32.03
C VAL A 87 -3.32 7.14 -31.50
N HIS A 88 -3.80 6.27 -32.39
CA HIS A 88 -4.20 4.95 -31.93
C HIS A 88 -3.04 4.46 -31.06
N LEU A 89 -3.26 4.43 -29.75
CA LEU A 89 -2.31 3.98 -28.75
C LEU A 89 -1.97 2.52 -29.07
N ARG A 90 -1.06 2.30 -30.03
CA ARG A 90 -0.43 1.00 -30.26
C ARG A 90 0.60 0.86 -29.17
N LEU A 91 0.08 0.58 -27.98
CA LEU A 91 0.76 -0.23 -26.98
C LEU A 91 1.42 -1.40 -27.73
N PRO A 92 2.67 -1.77 -27.43
CA PRO A 92 3.13 -3.09 -27.80
C PRO A 92 2.18 -4.07 -27.12
N VAL A 93 1.22 -4.59 -27.88
CA VAL A 93 0.37 -5.71 -27.48
C VAL A 93 1.30 -6.92 -27.41
N LYS A 94 2.02 -7.04 -26.30
CA LYS A 94 2.55 -8.31 -25.83
C LYS A 94 1.41 -8.97 -25.08
N SER A 95 0.69 -9.84 -25.80
CA SER A 95 -0.31 -10.82 -25.34
C SER A 95 -1.36 -10.34 -24.34
N GLU A 96 -2.62 -10.33 -24.78
CA GLU A 96 -3.85 -10.19 -24.01
C GLU A 96 -4.05 -11.30 -22.96
N SER A 97 -3.16 -11.39 -21.98
CA SER A 97 -3.35 -12.22 -20.80
C SER A 97 -3.15 -11.36 -19.56
N GLU A 98 -4.26 -10.88 -18.99
CA GLU A 98 -4.38 -10.36 -17.63
C GLU A 98 -3.47 -9.15 -17.29
N ALA A 99 -3.83 -7.94 -17.75
CA ALA A 99 -3.24 -6.73 -17.20
C ALA A 99 -3.77 -6.51 -15.76
N VAL A 100 -3.09 -7.15 -14.80
CA VAL A 100 -3.37 -7.11 -13.36
C VAL A 100 -3.17 -5.71 -12.74
N THR A 101 -2.40 -4.85 -13.40
CA THR A 101 -2.20 -3.44 -13.01
C THR A 101 -3.21 -2.53 -13.68
N TYR A 102 -3.81 -1.60 -12.95
CA TYR A 102 -4.74 -0.62 -13.54
C TYR A 102 -4.06 0.65 -14.06
N LYS A 103 -2.78 0.87 -13.71
CA LYS A 103 -1.98 2.02 -14.15
C LYS A 103 -0.50 1.69 -14.12
N GLN A 104 0.26 2.22 -15.08
CA GLN A 104 1.72 2.06 -15.16
C GLN A 104 2.36 3.33 -15.74
N SER A 105 3.58 3.64 -15.31
CA SER A 105 4.36 4.78 -15.79
C SER A 105 5.87 4.58 -15.53
N ILE A 106 6.68 5.58 -15.87
CA ILE A 106 8.10 5.67 -15.53
C ILE A 106 8.32 6.89 -14.65
N THR A 107 8.95 6.69 -13.50
CA THR A 107 9.26 7.79 -12.58
C THR A 107 10.33 8.73 -13.16
N LYS A 108 10.44 9.94 -12.61
CA LYS A 108 11.49 10.91 -12.94
C LYS A 108 12.90 10.41 -12.64
N HIS A 109 13.02 9.32 -11.87
CA HIS A 109 14.28 8.62 -11.60
C HIS A 109 14.56 7.48 -12.61
N GLY A 110 13.70 7.25 -13.60
CA GLY A 110 13.85 6.18 -14.59
C GLY A 110 13.37 4.80 -14.12
N VAL A 111 12.78 4.71 -12.92
CA VAL A 111 12.27 3.45 -12.35
C VAL A 111 10.85 3.19 -12.84
N PRO A 112 10.52 1.97 -13.34
CA PRO A 112 9.15 1.59 -13.65
C PRO A 112 8.25 1.63 -12.42
N VAL A 113 7.05 2.20 -12.55
CA VAL A 113 6.05 2.24 -11.48
C VAL A 113 4.71 1.68 -11.97
N ALA A 114 4.07 0.85 -11.15
CA ALA A 114 2.76 0.26 -11.40
C ALA A 114 1.84 0.39 -10.20
N TRP A 115 0.54 0.61 -10.45
CA TRP A 115 -0.49 0.68 -9.41
C TRP A 115 -1.45 -0.51 -9.48
N TYR A 116 -1.81 -0.98 -8.29
CA TYR A 116 -2.60 -2.18 -8.04
C TYR A 116 -3.75 -1.87 -7.09
N ARG A 117 -4.91 -2.50 -7.30
CA ARG A 117 -6.06 -2.39 -6.39
C ARG A 117 -5.87 -3.22 -5.14
N HIS A 118 -5.19 -4.35 -5.29
CA HIS A 118 -5.05 -5.36 -4.25
C HIS A 118 -3.60 -5.83 -4.15
N LEU A 119 -3.20 -6.26 -2.97
CA LEU A 119 -1.84 -6.75 -2.75
C LEU A 119 -1.54 -8.05 -3.52
N HIS A 120 -2.53 -8.90 -3.73
CA HIS A 120 -2.36 -10.18 -4.44
C HIS A 120 -2.01 -10.02 -5.94
N ASP A 121 -2.20 -8.82 -6.48
CA ASP A 121 -1.98 -8.47 -7.87
C ASP A 121 -0.51 -8.12 -8.13
N VAL A 122 0.26 -7.88 -7.06
CA VAL A 122 1.67 -7.52 -7.15
C VAL A 122 2.49 -8.74 -7.60
N PRO A 123 3.40 -8.59 -8.59
CA PRO A 123 4.26 -9.68 -9.05
C PRO A 123 5.06 -10.32 -7.93
N ARG A 124 5.23 -11.65 -8.01
CA ARG A 124 6.08 -12.38 -7.06
C ARG A 124 7.55 -12.24 -7.44
N GLY A 125 8.39 -12.00 -6.45
CA GLY A 125 9.84 -11.82 -6.60
C GLY A 125 10.43 -11.31 -5.29
N PHE A 126 11.73 -11.00 -5.30
CA PHE A 126 12.34 -10.41 -4.11
C PHE A 126 11.76 -9.01 -3.88
N SER A 127 11.04 -8.85 -2.76
CA SER A 127 10.18 -7.70 -2.52
C SER A 127 10.43 -7.07 -1.15
N CYS A 128 10.51 -5.76 -1.13
CA CYS A 128 10.60 -4.91 0.05
C CYS A 128 9.23 -4.26 0.29
N PHE A 129 8.49 -4.75 1.28
CA PHE A 129 7.15 -4.23 1.62
C PHE A 129 7.20 -3.09 2.62
N ILE A 130 6.36 -2.08 2.40
CA ILE A 130 6.26 -0.87 3.21
C ILE A 130 4.80 -0.54 3.45
N ALA A 131 4.47 -0.22 4.70
CA ALA A 131 3.12 0.10 5.14
C ALA A 131 3.18 1.25 6.16
N HIS A 132 3.69 2.42 5.75
CA HIS A 132 3.85 3.57 6.64
C HIS A 132 2.50 4.25 6.86
N GLU A 133 2.02 4.28 8.11
CA GLU A 133 0.70 4.85 8.47
C GLU A 133 -0.45 4.20 7.68
N PHE A 134 -0.28 2.92 7.34
CA PHE A 134 -1.31 2.12 6.70
C PHE A 134 -2.14 1.34 7.71
N LEU A 135 -1.49 0.76 8.73
CA LEU A 135 -2.13 -0.16 9.67
C LEU A 135 -3.09 0.52 10.65
N ASP A 136 -2.82 1.77 11.01
CA ASP A 136 -3.68 2.62 11.85
C ASP A 136 -4.95 3.08 11.11
N ALA A 137 -4.93 3.08 9.78
CA ALA A 137 -6.10 3.36 8.95
C ALA A 137 -6.96 2.11 8.67
N LEU A 138 -6.49 0.91 9.03
CA LEU A 138 -7.27 -0.31 8.83
C LEU A 138 -8.45 -0.39 9.82
N PRO A 139 -9.60 -0.91 9.40
CA PRO A 139 -10.72 -1.15 10.31
C PRO A 139 -10.29 -2.04 11.48
N VAL A 140 -10.73 -1.65 12.69
CA VAL A 140 -10.44 -2.38 13.93
C VAL A 140 -11.71 -2.95 14.54
N HIS A 141 -11.60 -4.15 15.10
CA HIS A 141 -12.61 -4.70 16.00
C HIS A 141 -12.30 -4.26 17.44
N LYS A 142 -13.29 -3.74 18.15
CA LYS A 142 -13.15 -3.29 19.54
C LYS A 142 -13.89 -4.24 20.47
N PHE A 143 -13.21 -4.68 21.53
CA PHE A 143 -13.77 -5.60 22.51
C PHE A 143 -13.75 -4.99 23.91
N GLN A 144 -14.72 -5.39 24.73
CA GLN A 144 -14.82 -5.03 26.14
C GLN A 144 -14.95 -6.30 26.99
N ARG A 145 -14.13 -6.40 28.04
CA ARG A 145 -14.19 -7.51 29.01
C ARG A 145 -15.39 -7.33 29.95
N THR A 146 -16.27 -8.33 30.00
CA THR A 146 -17.43 -8.39 30.92
C THR A 146 -17.26 -9.54 31.91
N LYS A 147 -18.19 -9.66 32.88
CA LYS A 147 -18.22 -10.80 33.82
C LYS A 147 -18.43 -12.15 33.12
N GLU A 148 -19.05 -12.14 31.95
CA GLU A 148 -19.38 -13.33 31.14
C GLU A 148 -18.38 -13.57 29.98
N GLY A 149 -17.25 -12.86 29.98
CA GLY A 149 -16.21 -12.95 28.95
C GLY A 149 -16.10 -11.71 28.06
N TRP A 150 -15.31 -11.81 27.00
CA TRP A 150 -15.16 -10.74 26.01
C TRP A 150 -16.44 -10.57 25.20
N ARG A 151 -16.80 -9.31 24.96
CA ARG A 151 -17.91 -8.90 24.10
C ARG A 151 -17.41 -7.87 23.10
N GLU A 152 -17.77 -8.06 21.83
CA GLU A 152 -17.50 -7.09 20.78
C GLU A 152 -18.38 -5.84 20.95
N LEU A 153 -17.80 -4.68 20.67
CA LEU A 153 -18.43 -3.37 20.69
C LEU A 153 -18.87 -3.00 19.27
N PHE A 154 -20.17 -2.74 19.11
CA PHE A 154 -20.78 -2.29 17.87
C PHE A 154 -21.25 -0.85 17.97
N ILE A 155 -21.62 -0.29 16.82
CA ILE A 155 -22.32 0.98 16.70
C ILE A 155 -23.77 0.66 16.28
N ASP A 156 -24.73 1.19 17.04
CA ASP A 156 -26.16 1.04 16.81
C ASP A 156 -26.80 2.43 16.64
N LEU A 157 -28.04 2.47 16.14
CA LEU A 157 -28.81 3.69 16.03
C LEU A 157 -29.22 4.19 17.42
N ASP A 158 -29.23 5.52 17.57
CA ASP A 158 -29.77 6.22 18.72
C ASP A 158 -30.94 7.10 18.29
N ASP A 159 -32.15 6.68 18.66
CA ASP A 159 -33.41 7.41 18.40
C ASP A 159 -33.66 8.51 19.45
N GLY A 160 -32.69 8.79 20.33
CA GLY A 160 -32.78 9.84 21.34
C GLY A 160 -32.88 11.25 20.73
N PRO A 161 -33.39 12.25 21.47
CA PRO A 161 -33.54 13.63 21.01
C PRO A 161 -32.20 14.39 20.90
N GLY A 162 -31.06 13.71 21.01
CA GLY A 162 -29.74 14.29 20.99
C GLY A 162 -29.21 14.57 19.58
N PRO A 163 -28.10 15.33 19.45
CA PRO A 163 -27.49 15.63 18.16
C PRO A 163 -26.74 14.44 17.53
N HIS A 164 -26.62 13.32 18.25
CA HIS A 164 -25.94 12.11 17.79
C HIS A 164 -26.96 10.99 17.56
N HIS A 165 -26.91 10.39 16.37
CA HIS A 165 -27.80 9.30 15.97
C HIS A 165 -27.16 7.92 16.08
N LEU A 166 -25.96 7.84 16.66
CA LEU A 166 -25.17 6.62 16.78
C LEU A 166 -24.70 6.46 18.23
N ARG A 167 -24.78 5.22 18.75
CA ARG A 167 -24.33 4.86 20.08
C ARG A 167 -23.52 3.56 20.08
N TYR A 168 -22.65 3.40 21.06
CA TYR A 168 -21.96 2.13 21.27
C TYR A 168 -22.88 1.12 21.97
N VAL A 169 -22.90 -0.12 21.47
CA VAL A 169 -23.61 -1.24 22.09
C VAL A 169 -22.71 -2.46 22.17
N LEU A 170 -22.92 -3.28 23.20
CA LEU A 170 -22.23 -4.56 23.32
C LEU A 170 -23.02 -5.65 22.60
N SER A 171 -22.30 -6.53 21.92
CA SER A 171 -22.83 -7.79 21.43
C SER A 171 -23.55 -8.57 22.54
N ARG A 172 -24.69 -9.18 22.20
CA ARG A 172 -25.51 -9.98 23.14
C ARG A 172 -24.82 -11.28 23.57
N GLY A 173 -23.84 -11.74 22.79
CA GLY A 173 -23.05 -12.94 23.05
C GLY A 173 -21.72 -12.85 22.27
N PRO A 174 -20.88 -13.89 22.34
CA PRO A 174 -19.65 -13.95 21.58
C PRO A 174 -19.92 -13.86 20.07
N THR A 175 -19.08 -13.09 19.37
CA THR A 175 -19.09 -12.98 17.91
C THR A 175 -17.99 -13.83 17.30
N PRO A 176 -18.00 -14.13 15.99
CA PRO A 176 -16.87 -14.79 15.34
C PRO A 176 -15.53 -14.08 15.58
N ALA A 177 -15.53 -12.74 15.66
CA ALA A 177 -14.33 -11.98 15.96
C ALA A 177 -13.85 -12.16 17.42
N SER A 178 -14.76 -12.53 18.32
CA SER A 178 -14.43 -12.78 19.74
C SER A 178 -13.52 -14.01 19.92
N PHE A 179 -13.53 -14.99 19.00
CA PHE A 179 -12.61 -16.14 19.05
C PHE A 179 -11.14 -15.73 19.01
N PHE A 180 -10.81 -14.61 18.35
CA PHE A 180 -9.44 -14.10 18.32
C PHE A 180 -8.97 -13.58 19.68
N THR A 181 -9.88 -13.20 20.59
CA THR A 181 -9.48 -12.74 21.93
C THR A 181 -9.01 -13.86 22.86
N ASP A 182 -9.50 -15.09 22.64
CA ASP A 182 -9.10 -16.26 23.45
C ASP A 182 -7.73 -16.82 23.03
N LEU A 183 -7.37 -16.66 21.74
CA LEU A 183 -6.04 -17.01 21.22
C LEU A 183 -4.93 -16.09 21.77
N VAL A 184 -5.24 -14.82 22.03
CA VAL A 184 -4.28 -13.87 22.63
C VAL A 184 -4.19 -14.05 24.15
N GLY A 185 -5.25 -14.53 24.80
CA GLY A 185 -5.30 -14.74 26.26
C GLY A 185 -4.60 -16.00 26.77
N THR A 186 -4.17 -16.92 25.88
CA THR A 186 -3.54 -18.19 26.26
C THR A 186 -2.00 -18.17 26.24
N GLU A 187 -1.37 -17.09 25.75
CA GLU A 187 0.09 -16.93 25.73
C GLU A 187 0.63 -15.96 26.81
N THR A 188 0.19 -16.10 28.07
CA THR A 188 0.84 -15.40 29.22
C THR A 188 1.30 -16.34 30.34
N HIS A 189 1.75 -17.54 29.96
CA HIS A 189 2.62 -18.37 30.80
C HIS A 189 3.86 -18.83 30.03
N PHE A 190 4.78 -17.90 29.78
CA PHE A 190 6.19 -18.24 29.60
C PHE A 190 7.04 -17.40 30.57
N ILE A 191 7.59 -18.14 31.54
CA ILE A 191 8.63 -17.84 32.54
C ILE A 191 8.21 -16.92 33.69
#